data_AF-A0A976FLG0-F1
#
_entry.id   AF-A0A976FLG0-F1
#
_cell.length_a   1.000
_cell.length_b   1.000
_cell.length_c   1.000
_cell.angle_alpha   90.00
_cell.angle_beta   90.00
_cell.angle_gamma   90.00
#
_symmetry.space_group_name_H-M   'P 1'
#
loop_
_entity.id
_entity.type
_entity.pdbx_description
1 polymer ?
#
loop_
_entity_poly.entity_id
_entity_poly.type
_entity_poly.pdbx_seq_one_letter_code
_entity_poly.pdbx_strand_id
1 'polypeptide(L)'
;MLTRSLFRAASKVPSVAAATSQIGTAQAAWFSNAPVMHGTTILCVRKNGKVCLIGDGQVSLGNTVVKPNAKKVRRIGEHIVAGFAGSTADAFTLIERLEAKLDEYPGQLTRSCVELAKAWRTDKYLRRLEAILIVSDVKQSYTLTGNGDVLEPHDGIIGIGSGGTYALAAARALIDQDLDAETIGRKAMKIAADICVYTNENVVVEVLEEGKDEVIKSTKD
;
A
#
# COMPACT_ATOMS: atom_id res chain seq x y z
N MET A 1 -13.77 -92.39 9.52
CA MET A 1 -13.55 -91.82 8.17
C MET A 1 -14.00 -90.36 8.21
N LEU A 2 -13.05 -89.41 8.17
CA LEU A 2 -12.88 -88.45 7.07
C LEU A 2 -14.09 -87.49 6.91
N THR A 3 -14.01 -86.16 6.86
CA THR A 3 -12.89 -85.20 6.73
C THR A 3 -13.48 -83.78 6.81
N ARG A 4 -12.71 -82.86 7.42
CA ARG A 4 -12.46 -81.46 7.01
C ARG A 4 -13.48 -80.73 6.11
N SER A 5 -13.97 -79.58 6.58
CA SER A 5 -14.04 -78.35 5.76
C SER A 5 -14.08 -77.10 6.63
N LEU A 6 -12.89 -76.58 6.91
CA LEU A 6 -12.57 -75.25 7.38
C LEU A 6 -12.00 -74.48 6.17
N PHE A 7 -12.18 -73.15 6.15
CA PHE A 7 -11.63 -72.16 5.20
C PHE A 7 -12.29 -72.14 3.80
N ARG A 8 -12.59 -70.98 3.18
CA ARG A 8 -11.71 -69.82 2.99
C ARG A 8 -12.52 -68.62 2.45
N ALA A 9 -12.73 -67.57 3.24
CA ALA A 9 -13.08 -66.25 2.72
C ALA A 9 -11.77 -65.47 2.52
N ALA A 10 -11.45 -65.11 1.28
CA ALA A 10 -10.24 -64.38 0.93
C ALA A 10 -10.46 -62.87 1.16
N SER A 11 -10.01 -62.34 2.30
CA SER A 11 -9.76 -60.90 2.44
C SER A 11 -8.35 -60.59 1.92
N LYS A 12 -8.26 -60.01 0.73
CA LYS A 12 -7.01 -59.42 0.23
C LYS A 12 -6.63 -58.26 1.15
N VAL A 13 -5.54 -58.42 1.89
CA VAL A 13 -4.85 -57.29 2.53
C VAL A 13 -4.05 -56.57 1.44
N PRO A 14 -4.25 -55.26 1.20
CA PRO A 14 -3.40 -54.53 0.27
C PRO A 14 -1.96 -54.47 0.80
N SER A 15 -0.98 -54.65 -0.08
CA SER A 15 0.43 -54.59 0.29
C SER A 15 0.84 -53.17 0.69
N VAL A 16 1.72 -53.08 1.69
CA VAL A 16 2.26 -51.84 2.29
C VAL A 16 3.17 -51.04 1.32
N ALA A 17 3.30 -51.46 0.07
CA ALA A 17 4.22 -50.86 -0.90
C ALA A 17 3.68 -49.60 -1.62
N ALA A 18 2.40 -49.24 -1.46
CA ALA A 18 1.77 -48.12 -2.19
C ALA A 18 1.70 -46.79 -1.41
N ALA A 19 2.21 -46.73 -0.18
CA ALA A 19 2.05 -45.55 0.69
C ALA A 19 3.30 -44.67 0.84
N THR A 20 4.38 -44.92 0.09
CA THR A 20 5.66 -44.23 0.29
C THR A 20 6.01 -43.17 -0.77
N SER A 21 5.16 -42.96 -1.79
CA SER A 21 5.42 -41.95 -2.84
C SER A 21 4.74 -40.60 -2.61
N GLN A 22 3.91 -40.45 -1.58
CA GLN A 22 3.20 -39.19 -1.28
C GLN A 22 3.75 -38.38 -0.10
N ILE A 23 4.79 -38.88 0.59
CA ILE A 23 5.37 -38.20 1.75
C ILE A 23 6.36 -37.09 1.31
N GLY A 24 6.90 -37.15 0.08
CA GLY A 24 7.90 -36.20 -0.41
C GLY A 24 7.38 -34.83 -0.87
N THR A 25 6.09 -34.68 -1.18
CA THR A 25 5.53 -33.42 -1.70
C THR A 25 4.93 -32.53 -0.61
N ALA A 26 4.49 -33.12 0.51
CA ALA A 26 3.99 -32.35 1.64
C ALA A 26 5.13 -31.58 2.33
N GLN A 27 6.33 -32.15 2.45
CA GLN A 27 7.45 -31.50 3.16
C GLN A 27 8.06 -30.32 2.37
N ALA A 28 7.95 -30.32 1.04
CA ALA A 28 8.45 -29.22 0.20
C ALA A 28 7.58 -27.95 0.28
N ALA A 29 6.28 -28.09 0.57
CA ALA A 29 5.34 -26.97 0.70
C ALA A 29 5.52 -26.15 2.00
N TRP A 30 6.24 -26.69 2.99
CA TRP A 30 6.43 -26.02 4.29
C TRP A 30 7.62 -25.07 4.28
N PHE A 31 8.51 -25.20 3.31
CA PHE A 31 9.69 -24.36 3.16
C PHE A 31 9.57 -23.30 2.05
N SER A 32 8.38 -23.13 1.45
CA SER A 32 8.16 -22.16 0.36
C SER A 32 7.62 -20.79 0.79
N ASN A 33 7.57 -20.47 2.09
CA ASN A 33 7.21 -19.12 2.53
C ASN A 33 8.48 -18.26 2.65
N ALA A 34 8.94 -17.73 1.52
CA ALA A 34 9.79 -16.54 1.60
C ALA A 34 9.03 -15.47 2.42
N PRO A 35 9.65 -14.86 3.44
CA PRO A 35 8.94 -13.93 4.30
C PRO A 35 8.42 -12.74 3.47
N VAL A 36 7.12 -12.48 3.58
CA VAL A 36 6.45 -11.37 2.88
C VAL A 36 6.95 -10.05 3.47
N MET A 37 7.29 -9.10 2.59
CA MET A 37 7.63 -7.76 3.01
C MET A 37 6.34 -6.96 3.23
N HIS A 38 6.07 -6.60 4.48
CA HIS A 38 4.97 -5.72 4.82
C HIS A 38 5.46 -4.26 4.78
N GLY A 39 4.72 -3.44 4.02
CA GLY A 39 5.00 -2.03 3.86
C GLY A 39 4.38 -1.17 4.96
N THR A 40 4.76 0.11 4.92
CA THR A 40 4.21 1.19 5.74
C THR A 40 2.75 1.46 5.39
N THR A 41 2.02 1.99 6.36
CA THR A 41 0.68 2.57 6.23
C THR A 41 0.78 4.03 5.84
N ILE A 42 0.01 4.44 4.84
CA ILE A 42 -0.06 5.83 4.38
C ILE A 42 -1.52 6.25 4.31
N LEU A 43 -1.80 7.45 4.79
CA LEU A 43 -3.11 8.07 4.84
C LEU A 43 -3.03 9.48 4.23
N CYS A 44 -3.95 9.77 3.32
CA CYS A 44 -4.21 11.11 2.81
C CYS A 44 -5.54 11.60 3.36
N VAL A 45 -5.57 12.81 3.89
CA VAL A 45 -6.78 13.49 4.37
C VAL A 45 -6.85 14.87 3.74
N ARG A 46 -7.91 15.14 2.98
CA ARG A 46 -8.21 16.47 2.44
C ARG A 46 -9.40 17.06 3.16
N LYS A 47 -9.22 18.24 3.76
CA LYS A 47 -10.26 18.96 4.49
C LYS A 47 -10.02 20.46 4.48
N ASN A 48 -11.06 21.25 4.16
CA ASN A 48 -11.05 22.72 4.25
C ASN A 48 -9.84 23.39 3.56
N GLY A 49 -9.55 23.02 2.30
CA GLY A 49 -8.43 23.59 1.53
C GLY A 49 -7.03 23.14 2.00
N LYS A 50 -6.96 22.15 2.90
CA LYS A 50 -5.72 21.58 3.42
C LYS A 50 -5.64 20.08 3.10
N VAL A 51 -4.47 19.63 2.69
CA VAL A 51 -4.17 18.21 2.48
C VAL A 51 -3.05 17.80 3.42
N CYS A 52 -3.28 16.72 4.16
CA CYS A 52 -2.28 16.04 4.96
C CYS A 52 -2.03 14.66 4.35
N LEU A 53 -0.79 14.40 3.96
CA LEU A 53 -0.29 13.08 3.61
C LEU A 53 0.63 12.61 4.74
N ILE A 54 0.24 11.55 5.42
CA ILE A 54 0.94 11.01 6.58
C ILE A 54 1.23 9.53 6.37
N GLY A 55 2.40 9.07 6.77
CA GLY A 55 2.74 7.65 6.72
C GLY A 55 3.65 7.24 7.87
N ASP A 56 3.50 6.01 8.35
CA ASP A 56 4.39 5.46 9.35
C ASP A 56 5.71 4.97 8.73
N GLY A 57 6.64 4.57 9.59
CA GLY A 57 8.00 4.18 9.21
C GLY A 57 8.27 2.69 9.24
N GLN A 58 7.33 1.84 9.66
CA GLN A 58 7.61 0.43 9.86
C GLN A 58 7.73 -0.32 8.54
N VAL A 59 8.84 -1.05 8.40
CA VAL A 59 9.05 -2.06 7.36
C VAL A 59 9.34 -3.38 8.07
N SER A 60 8.48 -4.37 7.81
CA SER A 60 8.58 -5.70 8.40
C SER A 60 8.84 -6.75 7.33
N LEU A 61 9.68 -7.73 7.65
CA LEU A 61 9.92 -8.93 6.84
C LEU A 61 9.37 -10.12 7.62
N GLY A 62 8.19 -10.60 7.20
CA GLY A 62 7.38 -11.49 8.03
C GLY A 62 7.08 -10.84 9.38
N ASN A 63 7.46 -11.52 10.47
CA ASN A 63 7.19 -11.06 11.83
C ASN A 63 8.32 -10.19 12.43
N THR A 64 9.37 -9.89 11.66
CA THR A 64 10.53 -9.14 12.13
C THR A 64 10.49 -7.70 11.60
N VAL A 65 10.62 -6.72 12.49
CA VAL A 65 10.80 -5.32 12.09
C VAL A 65 12.23 -5.14 11.56
N VAL A 66 12.36 -4.81 10.28
CA VAL A 66 13.66 -4.57 9.61
C VAL A 66 14.08 -3.12 9.76
N LYS A 67 13.12 -2.19 9.64
CA LYS A 67 13.37 -0.75 9.77
C LYS A 67 12.15 -0.07 10.40
N PRO A 68 12.31 0.73 11.46
CA PRO A 68 11.18 1.38 12.12
C PRO A 68 10.85 2.78 11.56
N ASN A 69 11.70 3.37 10.70
CA ASN A 69 11.67 4.78 10.30
C ASN A 69 11.85 5.01 8.78
N ALA A 70 11.24 4.17 7.95
CA ALA A 70 11.16 4.43 6.51
C ALA A 70 10.42 5.75 6.23
N LYS A 71 10.80 6.45 5.16
CA LYS A 71 10.14 7.68 4.72
C LYS A 71 9.59 7.46 3.32
N LYS A 72 8.29 7.13 3.22
CA LYS A 72 7.60 6.84 1.94
C LYS A 72 6.57 7.89 1.55
N VAL A 73 6.55 9.00 2.29
CA VAL A 73 5.80 10.22 1.95
C VAL A 73 6.81 11.28 1.56
N ARG A 74 6.55 11.98 0.46
CA ARG A 74 7.45 12.97 -0.12
C ARG A 74 6.67 14.08 -0.81
N ARG A 75 7.25 15.27 -0.83
CA ARG A 75 6.79 16.38 -1.67
C ARG A 75 7.46 16.31 -3.05
N ILE A 76 6.70 16.63 -4.09
CA ILE A 76 7.15 16.76 -5.47
C ILE A 76 6.91 18.21 -5.91
N GLY A 77 7.98 18.94 -6.21
CA GLY A 77 7.90 20.38 -6.43
C GLY A 77 7.32 21.12 -5.22
N GLU A 78 6.56 22.18 -5.46
CA GLU A 78 5.96 23.00 -4.39
C GLU A 78 4.55 22.54 -4.01
N HIS A 79 3.76 22.06 -4.98
CA HIS A 79 2.30 21.92 -4.86
C HIS A 79 1.78 20.48 -4.81
N ILE A 80 2.66 19.47 -4.93
CA ILE A 80 2.26 18.05 -4.99
C ILE A 80 2.88 17.28 -3.83
N VAL A 81 2.09 16.39 -3.23
CA VAL A 81 2.59 15.37 -2.29
C VAL A 81 2.27 13.98 -2.84
N ALA A 82 3.20 13.07 -2.65
CA ALA A 82 3.07 11.68 -3.08
C ALA A 82 3.51 10.72 -1.97
N GLY A 83 2.81 9.59 -1.90
CA GLY A 83 3.02 8.56 -0.89
C GLY A 83 2.89 7.18 -1.51
N PHE A 84 3.72 6.24 -1.08
CA PHE A 84 3.77 4.93 -1.73
C PHE A 84 3.81 3.74 -0.77
N ALA A 85 2.99 2.72 -1.02
CA ALA A 85 3.07 1.42 -0.38
C ALA A 85 3.68 0.39 -1.34
N GLY A 86 4.78 -0.26 -0.91
CA GLY A 86 5.54 -1.24 -1.70
C GLY A 86 7.05 -1.14 -1.46
N SER A 87 7.86 -1.62 -2.40
CA SER A 87 9.32 -1.55 -2.31
C SER A 87 9.84 -0.12 -2.51
N THR A 88 10.93 0.23 -1.82
CA THR A 88 11.52 1.57 -1.94
C THR A 88 12.05 1.86 -3.34
N ALA A 89 12.60 0.86 -4.05
CA ALA A 89 13.12 1.04 -5.40
C ALA A 89 12.02 1.39 -6.39
N ASP A 90 10.89 0.68 -6.31
CA ASP A 90 9.71 0.94 -7.13
C ASP A 90 9.15 2.35 -6.89
N ALA A 91 9.13 2.78 -5.62
CA ALA A 91 8.69 4.12 -5.24
C ALA A 91 9.49 5.21 -5.97
N PHE A 92 10.82 5.10 -5.97
CA PHE A 92 11.68 6.08 -6.66
C PHE A 92 11.41 6.11 -8.16
N THR A 93 11.35 4.94 -8.80
CA THR A 93 11.07 4.87 -10.24
C THR A 93 9.70 5.46 -10.60
N LEU A 94 8.66 5.22 -9.80
CA LEU A 94 7.32 5.75 -10.06
C LEU A 94 7.25 7.26 -9.82
N ILE A 95 7.95 7.78 -8.80
CA ILE A 95 8.02 9.22 -8.53
C ILE A 95 8.77 9.95 -9.64
N GLU A 96 9.92 9.45 -10.09
CA GLU A 96 10.67 10.05 -11.21
C GLU A 96 9.83 10.09 -12.50
N ARG A 97 9.06 9.03 -12.78
CA ARG A 97 8.13 9.02 -13.93
C ARG A 97 6.95 9.96 -13.74
N LEU A 98 6.46 10.13 -12.51
CA LEU A 98 5.41 11.10 -12.20
C LEU A 98 5.91 12.53 -12.41
N GLU A 99 7.11 12.85 -11.94
CA GLU A 99 7.78 14.14 -12.14
C GLU A 99 7.87 14.49 -13.62
N ALA A 100 8.36 13.55 -14.45
CA ALA A 100 8.40 13.74 -15.90
C ALA A 100 7.01 14.03 -16.51
N LYS A 101 5.94 13.43 -15.98
CA LYS A 101 4.56 13.69 -16.43
C LYS A 101 3.97 14.99 -15.89
N LEU A 102 4.43 15.47 -14.75
CA LEU A 102 4.07 16.79 -14.23
C LEU A 102 4.75 17.90 -15.03
N ASP A 103 6.00 17.69 -15.46
CA ASP A 103 6.74 18.60 -16.33
C ASP A 103 6.14 18.66 -17.74
N GLU A 104 5.70 17.52 -18.29
CA GLU A 104 5.03 17.44 -19.59
C GLU A 104 3.65 18.11 -19.57
N TYR A 105 2.94 18.06 -18.43
CA TYR A 105 1.59 18.61 -18.27
C TYR A 105 1.45 19.52 -17.04
N PRO A 106 2.08 20.71 -17.04
CA PRO A 106 2.09 21.59 -15.89
C PRO A 106 0.67 21.97 -15.43
N GLY A 107 0.43 21.86 -14.12
CA GLY A 107 -0.86 22.19 -13.49
C GLY A 107 -2.00 21.23 -13.77
N GLN A 108 -1.76 20.12 -14.49
CA GLN A 108 -2.80 19.13 -14.84
C GLN A 108 -2.56 17.80 -14.13
N LEU A 109 -2.65 17.78 -12.81
CA LEU A 109 -2.36 16.58 -12.01
C LEU A 109 -3.17 15.34 -12.45
N THR A 110 -4.45 15.50 -12.76
CA THR A 110 -5.31 14.40 -13.25
C THR A 110 -4.74 13.78 -14.53
N ARG A 111 -4.30 14.62 -15.47
CA ARG A 111 -3.73 14.17 -16.75
C ARG A 111 -2.39 13.48 -16.51
N SER A 112 -1.51 14.05 -15.68
CA SER A 112 -0.23 13.43 -15.33
C SER A 112 -0.42 12.06 -14.68
N CYS A 113 -1.41 11.91 -13.79
CA CYS A 113 -1.75 10.64 -13.18
C CYS A 113 -2.26 9.60 -14.19
N VAL A 114 -3.15 10.00 -15.11
CA VAL A 114 -3.67 9.12 -16.17
C VAL A 114 -2.56 8.67 -17.11
N GLU A 115 -1.68 9.56 -17.53
CA GLU A 115 -0.57 9.21 -18.42
C GLU A 115 0.48 8.33 -17.72
N LEU A 116 0.74 8.55 -16.43
CA LEU A 116 1.55 7.64 -15.63
C LEU A 116 0.91 6.25 -15.54
N ALA A 117 -0.39 6.16 -15.23
CA ALA A 117 -1.09 4.89 -15.10
C ALA A 117 -1.08 4.08 -16.41
N LYS A 118 -1.25 4.74 -17.57
CA LYS A 118 -1.09 4.11 -18.89
C LYS A 118 0.33 3.59 -19.12
N ALA A 119 1.35 4.40 -18.83
CA ALA A 119 2.75 4.00 -18.97
C ALA A 119 3.12 2.85 -18.01
N TRP A 120 2.59 2.86 -16.79
CA TRP A 120 2.80 1.83 -15.79
C TRP A 120 2.19 0.49 -16.24
N ARG A 121 0.93 0.48 -16.68
CA ARG A 121 0.24 -0.74 -17.14
C ARG A 121 0.91 -1.41 -18.35
N THR A 122 1.49 -0.60 -19.24
CA THR A 122 2.11 -1.07 -20.49
C THR A 122 3.56 -1.52 -20.31
N ASP A 123 4.26 -1.01 -19.29
CA ASP A 123 5.63 -1.39 -18.98
C ASP A 123 5.72 -2.84 -18.47
N LYS A 124 6.57 -3.64 -19.12
CA LYS A 124 6.73 -5.08 -18.84
C LYS A 124 7.16 -5.35 -17.40
N TYR A 125 7.96 -4.47 -16.81
CA TYR A 125 8.50 -4.62 -15.46
C TYR A 125 7.55 -4.00 -14.44
N LEU A 126 7.10 -2.77 -14.66
CA LEU A 126 6.34 -2.05 -13.64
C LEU A 126 4.94 -2.64 -13.39
N ARG A 127 4.28 -3.22 -14.40
CA ARG A 127 2.93 -3.79 -14.24
C ARG A 127 2.84 -4.97 -13.26
N ARG A 128 3.98 -5.56 -12.87
CA ARG A 128 4.06 -6.68 -11.92
C ARG A 128 4.28 -6.21 -10.48
N LEU A 129 4.44 -4.91 -10.28
CA LEU A 129 4.65 -4.36 -8.96
C LEU A 129 3.34 -4.36 -8.19
N GLU A 130 3.36 -4.83 -6.94
CA GLU A 130 2.22 -4.80 -5.98
C GLU A 130 2.05 -3.41 -5.33
N ALA A 131 2.57 -2.43 -6.02
CA ALA A 131 2.85 -1.08 -5.65
C ALA A 131 1.59 -0.22 -5.78
N ILE A 132 1.26 0.56 -4.74
CA ILE A 132 0.13 1.50 -4.76
C ILE A 132 0.65 2.90 -4.42
N LEU A 133 0.28 3.89 -5.24
CA LEU A 133 0.72 5.27 -5.12
C LEU A 133 -0.48 6.17 -4.78
N ILE A 134 -0.32 7.04 -3.79
CA ILE A 134 -1.18 8.20 -3.55
C ILE A 134 -0.47 9.43 -4.11
N VAL A 135 -1.21 10.27 -4.83
CA VAL A 135 -0.73 11.59 -5.29
C VAL A 135 -1.82 12.62 -5.01
N SER A 136 -1.46 13.78 -4.47
CA SER A 136 -2.42 14.85 -4.18
C SER A 136 -1.82 16.23 -4.43
N ASP A 137 -2.65 17.11 -4.96
CA ASP A 137 -2.51 18.56 -4.79
C ASP A 137 -3.52 19.03 -3.71
N VAL A 138 -3.68 20.34 -3.50
CA VAL A 138 -4.63 20.89 -2.51
C VAL A 138 -6.10 20.65 -2.87
N LYS A 139 -6.42 20.42 -4.15
CA LYS A 139 -7.79 20.33 -4.69
C LYS A 139 -8.26 18.88 -4.84
N GLN A 140 -7.37 18.00 -5.28
CA GLN A 140 -7.69 16.64 -5.74
C GLN A 140 -6.61 15.64 -5.31
N SER A 141 -7.05 14.41 -5.09
CA SER A 141 -6.23 13.32 -4.56
C SER A 141 -6.53 12.03 -5.33
N TYR A 142 -5.51 11.29 -5.73
CA TYR A 142 -5.67 10.07 -6.54
C TYR A 142 -4.90 8.89 -5.94
N THR A 143 -5.49 7.71 -6.10
CA THR A 143 -4.81 6.42 -5.94
C THR A 143 -4.49 5.85 -7.31
N LEU A 144 -3.23 5.46 -7.54
CA LEU A 144 -2.77 4.83 -8.77
C LEU A 144 -2.24 3.42 -8.49
N THR A 145 -2.48 2.51 -9.44
CA THR A 145 -2.05 1.11 -9.35
C THR A 145 -1.36 0.64 -10.63
N GLY A 146 -0.58 -0.44 -10.53
CA GLY A 146 0.05 -1.09 -11.70
C GLY A 146 -0.93 -1.69 -12.71
N ASN A 147 -2.21 -1.81 -12.35
CA ASN A 147 -3.29 -2.18 -13.25
C ASN A 147 -3.74 -1.01 -14.14
N GLY A 148 -3.23 0.20 -13.92
CA GLY A 148 -3.61 1.38 -14.67
C GLY A 148 -4.88 2.06 -14.14
N ASP A 149 -5.28 1.76 -12.91
CA ASP A 149 -6.40 2.44 -12.26
C ASP A 149 -5.96 3.83 -11.77
N VAL A 150 -6.86 4.81 -11.91
CA VAL A 150 -6.73 6.17 -11.33
C VAL A 150 -8.02 6.48 -10.60
N LEU A 151 -7.96 6.48 -9.27
CA LEU A 151 -9.16 6.52 -8.43
C LEU A 151 -9.14 7.75 -7.52
N GLU A 152 -10.16 8.60 -7.66
CA GLU A 152 -10.40 9.72 -6.77
C GLU A 152 -11.39 9.33 -5.67
N PRO A 153 -11.10 9.59 -4.38
CA PRO A 153 -12.04 9.32 -3.30
C PRO A 153 -13.16 10.37 -3.29
N HIS A 154 -14.39 9.94 -3.05
CA HIS A 154 -15.55 10.85 -2.93
C HIS A 154 -15.50 11.72 -1.66
N ASP A 155 -14.82 11.26 -0.61
CA ASP A 155 -14.73 11.89 0.70
C ASP A 155 -13.39 12.59 0.95
N GLY A 156 -12.47 12.57 -0.03
CA GLY A 156 -11.15 13.18 0.11
C GLY A 156 -10.19 12.42 1.03
N ILE A 157 -10.48 11.16 1.38
CA ILE A 157 -9.64 10.35 2.28
C ILE A 157 -9.17 9.08 1.55
N ILE A 158 -7.87 8.80 1.62
CA ILE A 158 -7.26 7.60 1.01
C ILE A 158 -6.35 6.93 2.03
N GLY A 159 -6.54 5.64 2.28
CA GLY A 159 -5.64 4.83 3.09
C GLY A 159 -5.08 3.66 2.30
N ILE A 160 -3.75 3.49 2.29
CA ILE A 160 -3.04 2.37 1.64
C ILE A 160 -2.04 1.73 2.59
N GLY A 161 -1.54 0.54 2.24
CA GLY A 161 -0.55 -0.20 3.02
C GLY A 161 -1.16 -1.08 4.11
N SER A 162 -0.32 -1.66 4.95
CA SER A 162 -0.68 -2.75 5.86
C SER A 162 -1.81 -2.40 6.84
N GLY A 163 -1.84 -1.16 7.33
CA GLY A 163 -2.88 -0.62 8.21
C GLY A 163 -3.78 0.43 7.55
N GLY A 164 -3.76 0.53 6.21
CA GLY A 164 -4.45 1.59 5.47
C GLY A 164 -5.96 1.63 5.72
N THR A 165 -6.61 0.48 5.85
CA THR A 165 -8.05 0.38 6.12
C THR A 165 -8.42 0.85 7.53
N TYR A 166 -7.59 0.59 8.54
CA TYR A 166 -7.80 1.07 9.91
C TYR A 166 -7.66 2.59 9.97
N ALA A 167 -6.60 3.13 9.34
CA ALA A 167 -6.36 4.56 9.26
C ALA A 167 -7.50 5.27 8.50
N LEU A 168 -7.96 4.69 7.38
CA LEU A 168 -9.08 5.21 6.58
C LEU A 168 -10.38 5.26 7.40
N ALA A 169 -10.73 4.17 8.08
CA ALA A 169 -11.94 4.11 8.89
C ALA A 169 -11.91 5.12 10.04
N ALA A 170 -10.76 5.25 10.74
CA ALA A 170 -10.58 6.21 11.81
C ALA A 170 -10.67 7.66 11.29
N ALA A 171 -10.02 7.98 10.17
CA ALA A 171 -10.07 9.31 9.57
C ALA A 171 -11.50 9.69 9.15
N ARG A 172 -12.25 8.77 8.55
CA ARG A 172 -13.68 8.95 8.21
C ARG A 172 -14.54 9.26 9.42
N ALA A 173 -14.32 8.57 10.55
CA ALA A 173 -15.06 8.84 11.77
C ALA A 173 -14.74 10.20 12.41
N LEU A 174 -13.58 10.79 12.07
CA LEU A 174 -13.12 12.07 12.61
C LEU A 174 -13.37 13.26 11.66
N ILE A 175 -13.77 13.01 10.40
CA ILE A 175 -13.79 14.05 9.36
C ILE A 175 -14.78 15.18 9.65
N ASP A 176 -15.92 14.87 10.28
CA ASP A 176 -16.98 15.84 10.62
C ASP A 176 -16.70 16.64 11.90
N GLN A 177 -15.64 16.31 12.64
CA GLN A 177 -15.29 17.03 13.87
C GLN A 177 -14.60 18.37 13.55
N ASP A 178 -14.54 19.29 14.51
CA ASP A 178 -13.79 20.54 14.38
C ASP A 178 -12.28 20.30 14.59
N LEU A 179 -11.67 19.62 13.61
CA LEU A 179 -10.25 19.25 13.58
C LEU A 179 -9.69 19.52 12.19
N ASP A 180 -8.43 20.00 12.12
CA ASP A 180 -7.72 20.16 10.86
C ASP A 180 -7.26 18.80 10.26
N ALA A 181 -6.89 18.80 8.98
CA ALA A 181 -6.48 17.60 8.24
C ALA A 181 -5.27 16.87 8.86
N GLU A 182 -4.29 17.60 9.38
CA GLU A 182 -3.10 17.00 10.02
C GLU A 182 -3.48 16.35 11.35
N THR A 183 -4.26 17.05 12.17
CA THR A 183 -4.75 16.52 13.45
C THR A 183 -5.56 15.24 13.25
N ILE A 184 -6.44 15.20 12.24
CA ILE A 184 -7.17 13.97 11.87
C ILE A 184 -6.20 12.87 11.45
N GLY A 185 -5.26 13.17 10.55
CA GLY A 185 -4.26 12.22 10.07
C GLY A 185 -3.45 11.58 11.21
N ARG A 186 -2.97 12.38 12.16
CA ARG A 186 -2.21 11.90 13.32
C ARG A 186 -3.04 11.01 14.24
N LYS A 187 -4.27 11.40 14.55
CA LYS A 187 -5.18 10.59 15.38
C LYS A 187 -5.53 9.27 14.71
N ALA A 188 -5.82 9.30 13.41
CA ALA A 188 -6.16 8.11 12.64
C ALA A 188 -4.97 7.13 12.52
N MET A 189 -3.76 7.65 12.29
CA MET A 189 -2.54 6.83 12.25
C MET A 189 -2.21 6.21 13.61
N LYS A 190 -2.46 6.93 14.71
CA LYS A 190 -2.32 6.37 16.05
C LYS A 190 -3.25 5.17 16.26
N ILE A 191 -4.53 5.29 15.90
CA ILE A 191 -5.49 4.19 15.96
C ILE A 191 -5.03 3.00 15.09
N ALA A 192 -4.48 3.28 13.90
CA ALA A 192 -3.94 2.23 13.05
C ALA A 192 -2.72 1.52 13.69
N ALA A 193 -1.85 2.25 14.38
CA ALA A 193 -0.69 1.69 15.10
C ALA A 193 -1.10 0.86 16.32
N ASP A 194 -2.19 1.24 17.01
CA ASP A 194 -2.73 0.48 18.16
C ASP A 194 -3.34 -0.87 17.73
N ILE A 195 -3.73 -1.02 16.46
CA ILE A 195 -4.43 -2.21 15.94
C ILE A 195 -3.54 -3.07 15.04
N CYS A 196 -2.78 -2.45 14.13
CA CYS A 196 -2.02 -3.14 13.11
C CYS A 196 -0.58 -3.39 13.55
N VAL A 197 -0.21 -4.67 13.70
CA VAL A 197 1.16 -5.10 14.06
C VAL A 197 2.24 -4.66 13.07
N TYR A 198 1.85 -4.22 11.87
CA TYR A 198 2.75 -3.72 10.81
C TYR A 198 2.77 -2.19 10.69
N THR A 199 2.21 -1.46 11.65
CA THR A 199 2.16 0.00 11.67
C THR A 199 2.65 0.51 13.01
N ASN A 200 3.51 1.52 13.03
CA ASN A 200 3.99 2.14 14.26
C ASN A 200 3.62 3.63 14.38
N GLU A 201 3.98 4.23 15.51
CA GLU A 201 3.74 5.66 15.76
C GLU A 201 4.80 6.60 15.14
N ASN A 202 5.84 6.06 14.48
CA ASN A 202 6.91 6.86 13.88
C ASN A 202 6.45 7.41 12.53
N VAL A 203 5.70 8.51 12.57
CA VAL A 203 5.06 9.10 11.39
C VAL A 203 5.88 10.21 10.74
N VAL A 204 5.82 10.26 9.41
CA VAL A 204 6.26 11.38 8.57
C VAL A 204 5.02 12.05 7.99
N VAL A 205 5.00 13.38 7.99
CA VAL A 205 3.85 14.18 7.56
C VAL A 205 4.29 15.19 6.52
N GLU A 206 3.55 15.27 5.41
CA GLU A 206 3.62 16.35 4.43
C GLU A 206 2.27 17.04 4.33
N VAL A 207 2.28 18.36 4.30
CA VAL A 207 1.07 19.18 4.34
C VAL A 207 1.06 20.20 3.21
N LEU A 208 -0.06 20.27 2.49
CA LEU A 208 -0.35 21.33 1.51
C LEU A 208 -1.50 22.19 2.03
N GLU A 209 -1.43 23.50 1.81
CA GLU A 209 -2.44 24.47 2.23
C GLU A 209 -2.71 25.45 1.08
N GLU A 210 -3.98 25.68 0.77
CA GLU A 210 -4.42 26.69 -0.20
C GLU A 210 -4.03 28.09 0.32
N GLY A 211 -3.18 28.82 -0.42
CA GLY A 211 -2.82 30.22 -0.12
C GLY A 211 -1.35 30.53 0.23
N LYS A 212 -0.45 29.53 0.30
CA LYS A 212 1.01 29.80 0.38
C LYS A 212 1.68 30.05 -0.98
N ASP A 213 0.95 29.83 -2.08
CA ASP A 213 1.48 29.86 -3.45
C ASP A 213 1.27 31.21 -4.17
N GLU A 214 0.44 32.12 -3.64
CA GLU A 214 0.17 33.42 -4.27
C GLU A 214 1.22 34.49 -3.93
N VAL A 215 1.91 34.37 -2.79
CA VAL A 215 2.87 35.39 -2.31
C VAL A 215 4.11 35.49 -3.21
N ILE A 216 4.47 34.42 -3.93
CA ILE A 216 5.66 34.44 -4.80
C ILE A 216 5.38 35.14 -6.15
N LYS A 217 4.11 35.20 -6.60
CA LYS A 217 3.77 35.85 -7.88
C LYS A 217 3.69 37.38 -7.80
N SER A 218 3.51 37.98 -6.62
CA SER A 218 3.32 39.44 -6.47
C SER A 218 4.60 40.24 -6.19
N THR A 219 5.78 39.61 -6.22
CA THR A 219 7.06 40.29 -5.90
C THR A 219 8.01 40.38 -7.11
N LYS A 220 7.49 40.20 -8.33
CA LYS A 220 8.27 40.24 -9.58
C LYS A 220 7.80 41.29 -10.59
N ASP A 221 7.03 42.28 -10.14
CA ASP A 221 6.71 43.49 -10.90
C ASP A 221 7.45 44.71 -10.33
#